data_AF-Q4ZSJ2-F1
#
_entry.id   AF-Q4ZSJ2-F1
#
_cell.length_a   1.000
_cell.length_b   1.000
_cell.length_c   1.000
_cell.angle_alpha   90.00
_cell.angle_beta   90.00
_cell.angle_gamma   90.00
#
_symmetry.space_group_name_H-M   'P 1'
#
loop_
_entity.id
_entity.type
_entity.pdbx_description
1 polymer ?
#
loop_
_entity_poly.entity_id
_entity_poly.type
_entity_poly.pdbx_seq_one_letter_code
_entity_poly.pdbx_strand_id
1 'polypeptide(L)'
;MGYWCASRYLAEKEVQMGRKGQWWNTKAKALSGRKHVEKAGVKHKASNKNKLIGNVDFSESIASRVQSVYRYFDDEKFADAFVQGAIYISTLEKCRQYEDPLQGDPHEGHDFYSTGSTITGDGDDPEFVSMAARLGIYIAPHVKQTSLNVKLATAVLRHAYVLCTTIGFESDDLENTFGNYCVKIEDVEGFFNAVTRCLCVQLGSLRAGHRSIIYKERFTTGMQPMPGPIGFVKPPDKYASQCEYRFLWFKDPEEDAQPLVIHCPEAAKYVTRVK
;
A
#
# COMPACT_ATOMS: atom_id res chain seq x y z
N MET A 1 12.64 -14.21 24.56
CA MET A 1 13.00 -13.40 23.38
C MET A 1 12.18 -13.93 22.22
N GLY A 2 11.03 -13.31 21.91
CA GLY A 2 10.09 -13.82 20.90
C GLY A 2 9.97 -12.81 19.78
N TYR A 3 10.50 -13.13 18.61
CA TYR A 3 10.29 -12.36 17.38
C TYR A 3 8.81 -12.47 16.99
N TRP A 4 8.10 -11.35 17.00
CA TRP A 4 6.71 -11.26 16.54
C TRP A 4 6.68 -11.04 15.02
N CYS A 5 7.18 -12.02 14.27
CA CYS A 5 6.98 -12.10 12.82
C CYS A 5 5.60 -12.75 12.52
N ALA A 6 5.16 -12.70 11.26
CA ALA A 6 3.92 -13.30 10.73
C ALA A 6 3.62 -14.74 11.23
N SER A 7 4.65 -15.42 11.72
CA SER A 7 4.72 -16.64 12.53
C SER A 7 3.56 -16.88 13.50
N ARG A 8 3.18 -15.91 14.34
CA ARG A 8 2.10 -16.13 15.32
C ARG A 8 0.70 -15.94 14.72
N TYR A 9 0.52 -15.02 13.79
CA TYR A 9 -0.81 -14.73 13.22
C TYR A 9 -1.31 -15.87 12.32
N LEU A 10 -0.42 -16.49 11.54
CA LEU A 10 -0.75 -17.68 10.75
C LEU A 10 -1.02 -18.91 11.63
N ALA A 11 -0.26 -19.10 12.71
CA ALA A 11 -0.50 -20.16 13.68
C ALA A 11 -1.82 -19.96 14.47
N GLU A 12 -2.16 -18.72 14.84
CA GLU A 12 -3.43 -18.37 15.50
C GLU A 12 -4.64 -18.60 14.57
N LYS A 13 -4.47 -18.41 13.25
CA LYS A 13 -5.49 -18.72 12.24
C LYS A 13 -5.65 -20.22 12.01
N GLU A 14 -4.59 -21.04 12.06
CA GLU A 14 -4.73 -22.51 12.02
C GLU A 14 -5.52 -23.05 13.23
N VAL A 15 -5.34 -22.46 14.42
CA VAL A 15 -6.15 -22.80 15.61
C VAL A 15 -7.61 -22.37 15.46
N GLN A 16 -7.89 -21.23 14.80
CA GLN A 16 -9.26 -20.79 14.50
C GLN A 16 -9.92 -21.59 13.36
N MET A 17 -9.16 -22.01 12.34
CA MET A 17 -9.67 -22.78 11.21
C MET A 17 -9.88 -24.26 11.54
N GLY A 18 -9.08 -24.83 12.46
CA GLY A 18 -9.28 -26.18 13.00
C GLY A 18 -10.56 -26.38 13.83
N ARG A 19 -11.26 -25.29 14.21
CA ARG A 19 -12.54 -25.33 14.95
C ARG A 19 -13.78 -25.05 14.10
N LYS A 20 -13.65 -24.75 12.82
CA LYS A 20 -14.78 -24.46 11.90
C LYS A 20 -15.05 -25.57 10.87
N GLY A 21 -14.47 -26.76 11.05
CA GLY A 21 -14.75 -27.95 10.26
C GLY A 21 -16.05 -28.65 10.67
N GLN A 22 -17.18 -27.96 10.65
CA GLN A 22 -18.53 -28.53 10.75
C GLN A 22 -19.55 -27.41 10.54
N TRP A 23 -19.79 -27.04 9.29
CA TRP A 23 -21.02 -26.41 8.77
C TRP A 23 -20.75 -26.12 7.29
N TRP A 24 -21.79 -26.09 6.46
CA TRP A 24 -21.76 -26.05 4.98
C TRP A 24 -21.70 -27.42 4.29
N ASN A 25 -22.65 -28.29 4.63
CA ASN A 25 -23.15 -29.28 3.69
C ASN A 25 -24.68 -29.31 3.68
N THR A 26 -25.31 -28.18 3.35
CA THR A 26 -26.74 -28.11 2.98
C THR A 26 -27.07 -26.74 2.41
N LYS A 27 -26.97 -26.59 1.08
CA LYS A 27 -27.85 -25.78 0.22
C LYS A 27 -27.34 -25.81 -1.23
N ALA A 28 -27.32 -26.99 -1.81
CA ALA A 28 -27.27 -27.20 -3.26
C ALA A 28 -28.54 -27.96 -3.65
N LYS A 29 -29.65 -27.24 -3.85
CA LYS A 29 -30.87 -27.64 -4.59
C LYS A 29 -31.98 -26.60 -4.39
N ALA A 30 -32.10 -25.70 -5.38
CA ALA A 30 -33.24 -24.83 -5.73
C ALA A 30 -32.58 -23.62 -6.42
N LEU A 31 -32.62 -23.44 -7.73
CA LEU A 31 -33.81 -23.34 -8.57
C LEU A 31 -33.46 -23.74 -10.00
N SER A 32 -34.14 -24.75 -10.52
CA SER A 32 -34.31 -24.97 -11.95
C SER A 32 -35.78 -24.69 -12.28
N GLY A 33 -36.04 -23.89 -13.32
CA GLY A 33 -37.37 -23.85 -13.93
C GLY A 33 -37.79 -22.54 -14.59
N ARG A 34 -37.94 -22.64 -15.93
CA ARG A 34 -38.79 -21.84 -16.86
C ARG A 34 -38.29 -20.45 -17.27
N LYS A 35 -38.57 -19.97 -18.48
CA LYS A 35 -38.66 -20.49 -19.86
C LYS A 35 -38.83 -19.21 -20.74
N HIS A 36 -38.17 -19.21 -21.90
CA HIS A 36 -38.35 -18.39 -23.11
C HIS A 36 -39.62 -17.53 -23.27
N VAL A 37 -39.42 -16.27 -23.72
CA VAL A 37 -40.23 -15.58 -24.76
C VAL A 37 -39.28 -14.80 -25.69
N GLU A 38 -39.69 -14.68 -26.95
CA GLU A 38 -38.97 -14.34 -28.18
C GLU A 38 -38.57 -12.88 -28.44
N LYS A 39 -37.81 -12.76 -29.54
CA LYS A 39 -37.03 -11.67 -30.13
C LYS A 39 -37.83 -10.47 -30.66
N ALA A 40 -37.23 -9.29 -30.52
CA ALA A 40 -37.12 -8.24 -31.55
C ALA A 40 -35.80 -7.50 -31.27
N GLY A 41 -34.85 -7.25 -32.17
CA GLY A 41 -34.96 -6.99 -33.59
C GLY A 41 -34.61 -5.54 -33.91
N VAL A 42 -33.50 -4.98 -33.41
CA VAL A 42 -32.98 -3.68 -33.85
C VAL A 42 -31.46 -3.73 -33.98
N LYS A 43 -30.98 -3.54 -35.22
CA LYS A 43 -29.57 -3.34 -35.57
C LYS A 43 -29.16 -1.91 -35.20
N HIS A 44 -28.18 -1.75 -34.31
CA HIS A 44 -27.42 -0.50 -34.23
C HIS A 44 -25.92 -0.76 -34.35
N LYS A 45 -25.34 0.07 -35.20
CA LYS A 45 -23.97 0.07 -35.70
C LYS A 45 -22.93 0.14 -34.58
N ALA A 46 -21.84 -0.59 -34.79
CA ALA A 46 -20.59 -0.42 -34.06
C ALA A 46 -20.16 1.06 -34.07
N SER A 47 -19.95 1.62 -32.88
CA SER A 47 -19.35 2.93 -32.69
C SER A 47 -18.36 2.83 -31.55
N ASN A 48 -17.12 2.58 -31.93
CA ASN A 48 -15.91 2.74 -31.15
C ASN A 48 -15.89 4.14 -30.48
N LYS A 49 -15.92 4.20 -29.15
CA LYS A 49 -15.56 5.39 -28.37
C LYS A 49 -14.84 4.97 -27.09
N ASN A 50 -13.54 4.69 -27.25
CA ASN A 50 -12.55 5.05 -26.24
C ASN A 50 -12.79 6.52 -25.85
N LYS A 51 -13.23 6.76 -24.62
CA LYS A 51 -13.21 8.10 -24.03
C LYS A 51 -12.33 8.06 -22.79
N LEU A 52 -11.06 8.33 -23.08
CA LEU A 52 -10.02 8.78 -22.16
C LEU A 52 -10.60 9.83 -21.20
N ILE A 53 -10.39 9.62 -19.91
CA ILE A 53 -10.45 10.66 -18.88
C ILE A 53 -9.29 10.42 -17.92
N GLY A 54 -8.40 11.41 -17.82
CA GLY A 54 -7.38 11.51 -16.78
C GLY A 54 -5.94 11.41 -17.26
N ASN A 55 -5.48 12.37 -18.07
CA ASN A 55 -4.05 12.66 -18.20
C ASN A 55 -3.53 13.09 -16.82
N VAL A 56 -2.79 12.22 -16.15
CA VAL A 56 -1.82 12.64 -15.14
C VAL A 56 -0.48 12.66 -15.84
N ASP A 57 -0.01 13.87 -16.14
CA ASP A 57 1.31 14.10 -16.73
C ASP A 57 2.37 13.85 -15.65
N PHE A 58 2.76 12.59 -15.47
CA PHE A 58 4.01 12.24 -14.80
C PHE A 58 5.05 12.14 -15.90
N SER A 59 5.79 13.23 -16.13
CA SER A 59 7.07 13.15 -16.81
C SER A 59 8.07 12.45 -15.87
N GLU A 60 7.88 11.15 -15.70
CA GLU A 60 8.89 10.27 -15.17
C GLU A 60 9.95 10.18 -16.27
N SER A 61 11.13 10.74 -16.01
CA SER A 61 12.31 10.40 -16.79
C SER A 61 12.41 8.89 -16.85
N ILE A 62 13.05 8.34 -17.88
CA ILE A 62 13.32 6.90 -18.02
C ILE A 62 14.32 6.48 -16.91
N ALA A 63 13.87 6.53 -15.66
CA ALA A 63 14.44 5.81 -14.55
C ALA A 63 14.16 4.35 -14.85
N SER A 64 15.21 3.53 -14.86
CA SER A 64 15.11 2.09 -15.00
C SER A 64 13.96 1.56 -14.15
N ARG A 65 12.90 1.04 -14.77
CA ARG A 65 11.81 0.40 -14.03
C ARG A 65 12.42 -0.74 -13.23
N VAL A 66 12.22 -0.74 -11.92
CA VAL A 66 12.64 -1.84 -11.04
C VAL A 66 11.90 -3.08 -11.53
N GLN A 67 12.65 -4.00 -12.15
CA GLN A 67 12.06 -5.22 -12.71
C GLN A 67 11.80 -6.26 -11.63
N SER A 68 12.75 -6.40 -10.69
CA SER A 68 12.67 -7.38 -9.63
C SER A 68 12.96 -6.82 -8.24
N VAL A 69 12.30 -7.40 -7.24
CA VAL A 69 12.49 -7.09 -5.82
C VAL A 69 12.53 -8.37 -5.00
N TYR A 70 13.07 -8.29 -3.80
CA TYR A 70 13.31 -9.44 -2.94
C TYR A 70 12.56 -9.30 -1.62
N ARG A 71 12.14 -10.42 -1.06
CA ARG A 71 11.49 -10.46 0.26
C ARG A 71 12.08 -11.58 1.09
N TYR A 72 12.53 -11.20 2.28
CA TYR A 72 13.11 -12.09 3.26
C TYR A 72 12.06 -12.55 4.28
N PHE A 73 12.27 -13.75 4.82
CA PHE A 73 11.43 -14.42 5.79
C PHE A 73 12.31 -15.10 6.84
N ASP A 74 11.83 -15.11 8.09
CA ASP A 74 12.45 -15.77 9.23
C ASP A 74 12.21 -17.29 9.26
N ASP A 75 11.15 -17.76 8.59
CA ASP A 75 10.75 -19.16 8.54
C ASP A 75 10.48 -19.59 7.09
N GLU A 76 11.10 -20.71 6.69
CA GLU A 76 11.03 -21.29 5.34
C GLU A 76 9.60 -21.49 4.87
N LYS A 77 8.73 -21.94 5.78
CA LYS A 77 7.33 -22.25 5.43
C LYS A 77 6.58 -21.02 4.93
N PHE A 78 6.96 -19.81 5.35
CA PHE A 78 6.33 -18.58 4.87
C PHE A 78 6.84 -18.17 3.51
N ALA A 79 8.12 -18.41 3.23
CA ALA A 79 8.65 -18.22 1.89
C ALA A 79 8.00 -19.21 0.90
N ASP A 80 7.86 -20.48 1.29
CA ASP A 80 7.20 -21.50 0.47
C ASP A 80 5.71 -21.19 0.24
N ALA A 81 4.99 -20.77 1.29
CA ALA A 81 3.62 -20.33 1.19
C ALA A 81 3.48 -19.12 0.24
N PHE A 82 4.42 -18.17 0.31
CA PHE A 82 4.44 -17.00 -0.55
C PHE A 82 4.65 -17.37 -2.03
N VAL A 83 5.58 -18.29 -2.33
CA VAL A 83 5.80 -18.83 -3.69
C VAL A 83 4.55 -19.55 -4.22
N GLN A 84 3.76 -20.17 -3.34
CA GLN A 84 2.49 -20.81 -3.69
C GLN A 84 1.31 -19.80 -3.82
N GLY A 85 1.56 -18.51 -3.62
CA GLY A 85 0.57 -17.44 -3.73
C GLY A 85 -0.23 -17.16 -2.45
N ALA A 86 0.14 -17.76 -1.31
CA ALA A 86 -0.40 -17.36 -0.01
C ALA A 86 0.42 -16.17 0.53
N ILE A 87 -0.08 -14.96 0.31
CA ILE A 87 0.66 -13.73 0.53
C ILE A 87 0.12 -13.03 1.79
N TYR A 88 0.97 -12.91 2.81
CA TYR A 88 0.69 -12.07 3.97
C TYR A 88 0.91 -10.60 3.63
N ILE A 89 -0.16 -9.82 3.72
CA ILE A 89 -0.19 -8.37 3.52
C ILE A 89 -0.29 -7.71 4.90
N SER A 90 0.75 -6.95 5.27
CA SER A 90 0.80 -6.21 6.52
C SER A 90 0.00 -4.90 6.41
N THR A 91 0.03 -4.09 7.45
CA THR A 91 -0.51 -2.71 7.44
C THR A 91 0.55 -1.73 7.93
N LEU A 92 0.46 -0.46 7.54
CA LEU A 92 1.37 0.57 8.07
C LEU A 92 1.24 0.67 9.59
N GLU A 93 0.04 0.50 10.14
CA GLU A 93 -0.17 0.45 11.58
C GLU A 93 0.62 -0.69 12.25
N LYS A 94 0.58 -1.89 11.67
CA LYS A 94 1.35 -3.02 12.20
C LYS A 94 2.85 -2.74 12.13
N CYS A 95 3.33 -2.12 11.05
CA CYS A 95 4.74 -1.77 10.91
C CYS A 95 5.21 -0.74 11.95
N ARG A 96 4.34 0.18 12.40
CA ARG A 96 4.66 1.12 13.50
C ARG A 96 4.92 0.44 14.83
N GLN A 97 4.39 -0.77 15.01
CA GLN A 97 4.36 -1.49 16.28
C GLN A 97 5.48 -2.53 16.43
N TYR A 98 6.30 -2.76 15.40
CA TYR A 98 7.42 -3.70 15.53
C TYR A 98 8.45 -3.17 16.56
N GLU A 99 8.89 -4.07 17.44
CA GLU A 99 9.86 -3.75 18.50
C GLU A 99 11.27 -3.54 17.94
N ASP A 100 11.65 -4.33 16.93
CA ASP A 100 12.93 -4.20 16.25
C ASP A 100 12.99 -2.85 15.52
N PRO A 101 13.92 -1.94 15.86
CA PRO A 101 14.00 -0.61 15.26
C PRO A 101 14.36 -0.63 13.77
N LEU A 102 14.89 -1.72 13.21
CA LEU A 102 15.13 -1.83 11.77
C LEU A 102 13.86 -2.24 11.01
N GLN A 103 12.91 -2.89 11.68
CA GLN A 103 11.62 -3.30 11.10
C GLN A 103 10.51 -2.30 11.44
N GLY A 104 10.59 -1.71 12.62
CA GLY A 104 9.61 -0.83 13.22
C GLY A 104 9.93 0.63 13.05
N ASP A 105 8.92 1.39 12.64
CA ASP A 105 8.98 2.84 12.52
C ASP A 105 7.71 3.47 13.09
N PRO A 106 7.75 4.02 14.32
CA PRO A 106 6.59 4.63 14.97
C PRO A 106 5.91 5.72 14.14
N HIS A 107 6.66 6.35 13.22
CA HIS A 107 6.19 7.43 12.36
C HIS A 107 6.02 6.99 10.90
N GLU A 108 5.98 5.68 10.63
CA GLU A 108 5.66 5.14 9.31
C GLU A 108 4.35 5.72 8.78
N GLY A 109 4.33 6.27 7.56
CA GLY A 109 3.13 6.87 6.99
C GLY A 109 2.62 8.10 7.75
N HIS A 110 3.51 8.85 8.41
CA HIS A 110 3.24 10.18 8.97
C HIS A 110 3.99 11.26 8.19
N ASP A 111 3.34 12.39 7.98
CA ASP A 111 3.96 13.63 7.54
C ASP A 111 3.72 14.72 8.58
N PHE A 112 4.74 15.54 8.82
CA PHE A 112 4.71 16.63 9.77
C PHE A 112 4.89 17.96 9.05
N TYR A 113 4.04 18.92 9.36
CA TYR A 113 4.06 20.23 8.71
C TYR A 113 3.96 21.36 9.73
N SER A 114 4.67 22.45 9.48
CA SER A 114 4.60 23.69 10.25
C SER A 114 4.48 24.89 9.32
N THR A 115 3.75 25.94 9.73
CA THR A 115 3.81 27.22 9.00
C THR A 115 5.12 27.97 9.28
N GLY A 116 5.87 27.59 10.33
CA GLY A 116 7.12 28.22 10.76
C GLY A 116 6.93 29.57 11.48
N SER A 117 6.02 30.40 10.96
CA SER A 117 5.58 31.66 11.56
C SER A 117 4.08 31.88 11.29
N THR A 118 3.53 32.99 11.78
CA THR A 118 2.20 33.43 11.34
C THR A 118 2.27 33.82 9.86
N ILE A 119 1.44 33.17 9.05
CA ILE A 119 1.23 33.54 7.65
C ILE A 119 -0.10 34.30 7.55
N THR A 120 -0.17 35.30 6.67
CA THR A 120 -1.40 36.03 6.36
C THR A 120 -1.55 36.11 4.85
N GLY A 121 -2.73 35.78 4.34
CA GLY A 121 -3.00 35.82 2.91
C GLY A 121 -4.48 35.79 2.56
N ASP A 122 -4.73 35.72 1.27
CA ASP A 122 -6.07 35.78 0.67
C ASP A 122 -6.40 34.45 -0.04
N GLY A 123 -7.68 34.19 -0.25
CA GLY A 123 -8.16 33.01 -1.00
C GLY A 123 -7.83 33.01 -2.50
N ASP A 124 -7.27 34.11 -2.99
CA ASP A 124 -6.79 34.23 -4.37
C ASP A 124 -5.25 34.10 -4.46
N ASP A 125 -4.55 34.00 -3.32
CA ASP A 125 -3.10 33.79 -3.27
C ASP A 125 -2.80 32.28 -3.30
N PRO A 126 -2.20 31.76 -4.39
CA PRO A 126 -1.96 30.33 -4.54
C PRO A 126 -0.96 29.77 -3.51
N GLU A 127 -0.01 30.57 -3.02
CA GLU A 127 0.94 30.11 -2.00
C GLU A 127 0.25 29.97 -0.64
N PHE A 128 -0.54 30.97 -0.25
CA PHE A 128 -1.34 30.92 0.96
C PHE A 128 -2.34 29.77 0.95
N VAL A 129 -3.07 29.59 -0.16
CA VAL A 129 -4.03 28.49 -0.35
C VAL A 129 -3.33 27.13 -0.28
N SER A 130 -2.12 27.00 -0.86
CA SER A 130 -1.33 25.77 -0.79
C SER A 130 -0.88 25.44 0.64
N MET A 131 -0.39 26.43 1.40
CA MET A 131 -0.03 26.23 2.80
C MET A 131 -1.24 25.85 3.67
N ALA A 132 -2.39 26.48 3.45
CA ALA A 132 -3.63 26.13 4.12
C ALA A 132 -4.09 24.70 3.76
N ALA A 133 -4.00 24.31 2.50
CA ALA A 133 -4.36 22.96 2.05
C ALA A 133 -3.51 21.86 2.71
N ARG A 134 -2.22 22.12 2.97
CA ARG A 134 -1.34 21.20 3.73
C ARG A 134 -1.78 21.00 5.18
N LEU A 135 -2.51 21.97 5.73
CA LEU A 135 -3.15 21.88 7.05
C LEU A 135 -4.53 21.19 7.00
N GLY A 136 -4.99 20.77 5.82
CA GLY A 136 -6.35 20.28 5.60
C GLY A 136 -7.40 21.40 5.64
N ILE A 137 -6.98 22.65 5.50
CA ILE A 137 -7.86 23.82 5.55
C ILE A 137 -8.17 24.26 4.12
N TYR A 138 -9.44 24.27 3.78
CA TYR A 138 -9.92 24.88 2.54
C TYR A 138 -10.10 26.38 2.73
N ILE A 139 -9.45 27.19 1.90
CA ILE A 139 -9.67 28.64 1.83
C ILE A 139 -10.52 28.92 0.60
N ALA A 140 -11.71 29.49 0.82
CA ALA A 140 -12.60 29.85 -0.27
C ALA A 140 -12.04 31.04 -1.09
N PRO A 141 -12.30 31.11 -2.40
CA PRO A 141 -11.89 32.24 -3.23
C PRO A 141 -12.35 33.58 -2.64
N HIS A 142 -11.56 34.63 -2.88
CA HIS A 142 -11.85 36.02 -2.49
C HIS A 142 -11.90 36.33 -0.98
N VAL A 143 -11.74 35.35 -0.09
CA VAL A 143 -11.53 35.62 1.34
C VAL A 143 -10.26 36.45 1.52
N LYS A 144 -10.29 37.46 2.38
CA LYS A 144 -9.18 38.42 2.57
C LYS A 144 -8.60 38.36 3.97
N GLN A 145 -7.30 38.66 4.07
CA GLN A 145 -6.61 38.91 5.35
C GLN A 145 -6.80 37.79 6.39
N THR A 146 -6.71 36.53 5.94
CA THR A 146 -6.77 35.38 6.84
C THR A 146 -5.39 35.07 7.37
N SER A 147 -5.26 34.87 8.68
CA SER A 147 -4.00 34.50 9.32
C SER A 147 -4.04 33.07 9.86
N LEU A 148 -2.97 32.31 9.63
CA LEU A 148 -2.77 30.97 10.17
C LEU A 148 -1.43 30.92 10.92
N ASN A 149 -1.43 30.28 12.09
CA ASN A 149 -0.22 29.98 12.84
C ASN A 149 -0.35 28.56 13.40
N VAL A 150 0.28 27.61 12.71
CA VAL A 150 0.26 26.21 13.12
C VAL A 150 1.69 25.75 13.37
N LYS A 151 1.99 25.49 14.64
CA LYS A 151 3.30 25.00 15.06
C LYS A 151 3.60 23.60 14.53
N LEU A 152 2.59 22.72 14.54
CA LEU A 152 2.70 21.35 14.06
C LEU A 152 1.31 20.85 13.63
N ALA A 153 1.21 20.43 12.38
CA ALA A 153 0.14 19.61 11.83
C ALA A 153 0.70 18.23 11.50
N THR A 154 -0.11 17.19 11.67
CA THR A 154 0.26 15.80 11.40
C THR A 154 -0.77 15.18 10.49
N ALA A 155 -0.31 14.73 9.31
CA ALA A 155 -1.09 13.87 8.44
C ALA A 155 -0.68 12.41 8.70
N VAL A 156 -1.66 11.50 8.70
CA VAL A 156 -1.42 10.07 8.96
C VAL A 156 -2.18 9.23 7.96
N LEU A 157 -1.46 8.33 7.27
CA LEU A 157 -2.07 7.29 6.45
C LEU A 157 -2.35 6.06 7.32
N ARG A 158 -3.58 5.95 7.84
CA ARG A 158 -4.00 4.84 8.74
C ARG A 158 -4.44 3.59 7.99
N HIS A 159 -5.28 3.76 6.99
CA HIS A 159 -6.03 2.67 6.35
C HIS A 159 -5.28 2.02 5.18
N ALA A 160 -4.01 1.66 5.41
CA ALA A 160 -3.14 1.18 4.34
C ALA A 160 -2.55 -0.21 4.62
N TYR A 161 -2.77 -1.08 3.64
CA TYR A 161 -2.12 -2.37 3.45
C TYR A 161 -0.76 -2.18 2.79
N VAL A 162 0.23 -2.93 3.25
CA VAL A 162 1.61 -2.77 2.78
C VAL A 162 2.29 -4.13 2.59
N LEU A 163 3.05 -4.23 1.51
CA LEU A 163 4.01 -5.29 1.27
C LEU A 163 5.38 -4.64 1.02
N CYS A 164 6.27 -4.76 2.01
CA CYS A 164 7.65 -4.29 1.91
C CYS A 164 8.54 -5.35 1.27
N THR A 165 9.45 -4.89 0.42
CA THR A 165 10.46 -5.68 -0.29
C THR A 165 11.74 -4.85 -0.40
N THR A 166 12.83 -5.41 -0.90
CA THR A 166 14.09 -4.70 -1.11
C THR A 166 14.55 -4.79 -2.56
N ILE A 167 15.27 -3.77 -3.02
CA ILE A 167 15.95 -3.75 -4.32
C ILE A 167 17.37 -4.27 -4.09
N GLY A 168 17.76 -5.27 -4.88
CA GLY A 168 19.04 -5.94 -4.72
C GLY A 168 18.93 -7.18 -3.84
N PHE A 169 19.75 -8.17 -4.16
CA PHE A 169 19.96 -9.39 -3.42
C PHE A 169 21.41 -9.30 -2.93
N GLU A 170 21.67 -9.56 -1.65
CA GLU A 170 22.96 -9.45 -0.96
C GLU A 170 23.15 -8.16 -0.13
N SER A 171 22.66 -8.17 1.10
CA SER A 171 23.38 -7.54 2.20
C SER A 171 23.29 -8.43 3.44
N ASP A 172 24.43 -8.72 4.06
CA ASP A 172 24.52 -9.52 5.28
C ASP A 172 23.64 -8.94 6.41
N ASP A 173 23.41 -7.62 6.37
CA ASP A 173 22.57 -6.88 7.32
C ASP A 173 21.08 -7.24 7.22
N LEU A 174 20.60 -7.57 6.01
CA LEU A 174 19.19 -7.94 5.79
C LEU A 174 18.88 -9.34 6.29
N GLU A 175 19.80 -10.30 6.10
CA GLU A 175 19.57 -11.69 6.52
C GLU A 175 19.45 -11.80 8.04
N ASN A 176 20.31 -11.09 8.78
CA ASN A 176 20.31 -11.07 10.24
C ASN A 176 19.04 -10.45 10.84
N THR A 177 18.38 -9.55 10.09
CA THR A 177 17.22 -8.79 10.57
C THR A 177 15.90 -9.39 10.09
N PHE A 178 15.80 -9.72 8.81
CA PHE A 178 14.57 -10.13 8.15
C PHE A 178 14.49 -11.64 7.86
N GLY A 179 15.57 -12.38 8.14
CA GLY A 179 15.64 -13.83 8.06
C GLY A 179 16.41 -14.37 6.86
N ASN A 180 16.67 -15.67 6.88
CA ASN A 180 17.59 -16.33 5.94
C ASN A 180 16.90 -16.88 4.69
N TYR A 181 15.57 -16.83 4.63
CA TYR A 181 14.79 -17.37 3.52
C TYR A 181 14.32 -16.23 2.62
N CYS A 182 14.59 -16.33 1.32
CA CYS A 182 14.32 -15.27 0.37
C CYS A 182 13.52 -15.76 -0.84
N VAL A 183 12.58 -14.91 -1.28
CA VAL A 183 11.89 -15.02 -2.56
C VAL A 183 12.19 -13.80 -3.41
N LYS A 184 12.22 -14.00 -4.72
CA LYS A 184 12.36 -12.94 -5.72
C LYS A 184 11.03 -12.77 -6.43
N ILE A 185 10.56 -11.53 -6.51
CA ILE A 185 9.49 -11.13 -7.42
C ILE A 185 10.17 -10.66 -8.71
N GLU A 186 9.98 -11.39 -9.81
CA GLU A 186 10.71 -11.18 -11.07
C GLU A 186 10.05 -10.18 -12.01
N ASP A 187 8.74 -9.99 -11.88
CA ASP A 187 7.94 -9.00 -12.60
C ASP A 187 7.08 -8.23 -11.59
N VAL A 188 7.63 -7.11 -11.13
CA VAL A 188 6.98 -6.23 -10.14
C VAL A 188 5.60 -5.77 -10.58
N GLU A 189 5.44 -5.40 -11.85
CA GLU A 189 4.17 -4.91 -12.41
C GLU A 189 3.15 -6.03 -12.50
N GLY A 190 3.54 -7.19 -13.04
CA GLY A 190 2.69 -8.37 -13.14
C GLY A 190 2.21 -8.83 -11.76
N PHE A 191 3.13 -8.94 -10.80
CA PHE A 191 2.84 -9.30 -9.42
C PHE A 191 1.90 -8.30 -8.75
N PHE A 192 2.20 -7.00 -8.84
CA PHE A 192 1.38 -5.95 -8.25
C PHE A 192 -0.06 -5.99 -8.80
N ASN A 193 -0.22 -6.13 -10.11
CA ASN A 193 -1.53 -6.20 -10.74
C ASN A 193 -2.32 -7.43 -10.28
N ALA A 194 -1.68 -8.60 -10.17
CA ALA A 194 -2.33 -9.82 -9.68
C ALA A 194 -2.78 -9.69 -8.21
N VAL A 195 -1.90 -9.21 -7.34
CA VAL A 195 -2.20 -8.98 -5.92
C VAL A 195 -3.29 -7.93 -5.75
N THR A 196 -3.23 -6.82 -6.50
CA THR A 196 -4.24 -5.76 -6.47
C THR A 196 -5.61 -6.30 -6.84
N ARG A 197 -5.72 -7.08 -7.93
CA ARG A 197 -7.00 -7.71 -8.30
C ARG A 197 -7.54 -8.61 -7.19
N CYS A 198 -6.67 -9.44 -6.59
CA CYS A 198 -7.06 -10.35 -5.52
C CYS A 198 -7.57 -9.58 -4.28
N LEU A 199 -6.85 -8.53 -3.86
CA LEU A 199 -7.27 -7.65 -2.78
C LEU A 199 -8.59 -6.93 -3.11
N CYS A 200 -8.77 -6.44 -4.33
CA CYS A 200 -10.01 -5.79 -4.75
C CYS A 200 -11.22 -6.72 -4.73
N VAL A 201 -11.04 -8.02 -5.02
CA VAL A 201 -12.12 -9.02 -4.89
C VAL A 201 -12.52 -9.19 -3.43
N GLN A 202 -11.55 -9.21 -2.51
CA GLN A 202 -11.81 -9.45 -1.09
C GLN A 202 -12.30 -8.20 -0.34
N LEU A 203 -11.79 -7.03 -0.73
CA LEU A 203 -11.97 -5.78 0.01
C LEU A 203 -12.79 -4.75 -0.78
N GLY A 204 -13.08 -4.94 -2.06
CA GLY A 204 -13.73 -3.92 -2.89
C GLY A 204 -12.73 -2.91 -3.48
N SER A 205 -13.20 -1.72 -3.85
CA SER A 205 -12.34 -0.73 -4.53
C SER A 205 -11.20 -0.26 -3.62
N LEU A 206 -9.98 -0.22 -4.16
CA LEU A 206 -8.76 0.21 -3.48
C LEU A 206 -8.02 1.22 -4.35
N ARG A 207 -7.43 2.22 -3.71
CA ARG A 207 -6.33 3.00 -4.28
C ARG A 207 -5.05 2.22 -4.06
N ALA A 208 -4.18 2.21 -5.06
CA ALA A 208 -3.00 1.35 -5.04
C ALA A 208 -1.81 2.05 -5.72
N GLY A 209 -0.61 1.72 -5.28
CA GLY A 209 0.63 2.14 -5.93
C GLY A 209 1.82 1.33 -5.42
N HIS A 210 2.90 1.35 -6.18
CA HIS A 210 4.16 0.73 -5.78
C HIS A 210 5.35 1.53 -6.31
N ARG A 211 6.41 1.62 -5.51
CA ARG A 211 7.66 2.33 -5.85
C ARG A 211 8.75 2.12 -4.81
N SER A 212 9.96 2.53 -5.15
CA SER A 212 11.06 2.70 -4.20
C SER A 212 10.73 3.76 -3.15
N ILE A 213 11.18 3.52 -1.91
CA ILE A 213 11.08 4.50 -0.84
C ILE A 213 11.91 5.75 -1.16
N ILE A 214 11.33 6.90 -0.84
CA ILE A 214 12.00 8.19 -0.85
C ILE A 214 12.60 8.42 0.54
N TYR A 215 13.93 8.42 0.59
CA TYR A 215 14.68 8.65 1.81
C TYR A 215 14.86 10.14 2.08
N LYS A 216 13.93 10.73 2.83
CA LYS A 216 13.88 12.16 3.19
C LYS A 216 13.20 12.36 4.54
N GLU A 217 13.49 13.49 5.18
CA GLU A 217 12.80 13.91 6.39
C GLU A 217 11.29 14.09 6.16
N ARG A 218 10.50 13.72 7.18
CA ARG A 218 9.02 13.84 7.17
C ARG A 218 8.53 15.20 7.61
N PHE A 219 9.41 16.02 8.18
CA PHE A 219 9.08 17.35 8.67
C PHE A 219 9.34 18.39 7.59
N THR A 220 8.32 19.18 7.27
CA THR A 220 8.40 20.30 6.32
C THR A 220 7.86 21.58 6.93
N THR A 221 8.36 22.73 6.46
CA THR A 221 7.93 24.04 6.93
C THR A 221 7.62 24.99 5.78
N GLY A 222 6.54 25.76 5.90
CA GLY A 222 6.16 26.81 4.95
C GLY A 222 5.94 26.25 3.54
N MET A 223 6.69 26.78 2.57
CA MET A 223 6.60 26.40 1.16
C MET A 223 7.62 25.33 0.72
N GLN A 224 8.35 24.72 1.65
CA GLN A 224 9.24 23.61 1.33
C GLN A 224 8.48 22.51 0.55
N PRO A 225 9.11 21.87 -0.45
CA PRO A 225 8.44 20.81 -1.20
C PRO A 225 8.15 19.62 -0.29
N MET A 226 6.99 18.99 -0.47
CA MET A 226 6.66 17.75 0.24
C MET A 226 7.67 16.66 -0.15
N PRO A 227 8.09 15.80 0.81
CA PRO A 227 9.12 14.79 0.55
C PRO A 227 8.68 13.75 -0.48
N GLY A 228 7.37 13.48 -0.56
CA GLY A 228 6.74 12.55 -1.49
C GLY A 228 5.39 12.11 -0.96
N PRO A 229 4.77 11.08 -1.56
CA PRO A 229 3.55 10.51 -1.02
C PRO A 229 3.84 9.83 0.33
N ILE A 230 3.08 10.20 1.37
CA ILE A 230 3.25 9.82 2.77
C ILE A 230 3.57 8.33 3.03
N GLY A 231 2.96 7.41 2.26
CA GLY A 231 3.18 5.97 2.39
C GLY A 231 4.52 5.47 1.86
N PHE A 232 5.33 6.32 1.23
CA PHE A 232 6.59 5.98 0.56
C PHE A 232 7.77 6.84 1.05
N VAL A 233 7.64 7.51 2.19
CA VAL A 233 8.71 8.36 2.76
C VAL A 233 9.24 7.74 4.05
N LYS A 234 10.56 7.54 4.11
CA LYS A 234 11.30 7.18 5.32
C LYS A 234 12.46 8.15 5.54
N PRO A 235 12.86 8.41 6.79
CA PRO A 235 14.08 9.16 7.03
C PRO A 235 15.29 8.42 6.43
N PRO A 236 16.32 9.14 5.97
CA PRO A 236 17.50 8.56 5.33
C PRO A 236 18.48 7.90 6.31
N ASP A 237 18.11 7.76 7.57
CA ASP A 237 18.92 7.24 8.66
C ASP A 237 19.11 5.70 8.55
N LYS A 238 18.71 4.95 9.59
CA LYS A 238 18.83 3.49 9.69
C LYS A 238 18.08 2.70 8.60
N TYR A 239 17.23 3.34 7.80
CA TYR A 239 16.43 2.65 6.78
C TYR A 239 17.02 2.70 5.36
N ALA A 240 17.97 3.61 5.08
CA ALA A 240 18.45 3.83 3.71
C ALA A 240 19.15 2.59 3.12
N SER A 241 19.90 1.85 3.93
CA SER A 241 20.59 0.62 3.51
C SER A 241 19.63 -0.52 3.12
N GLN A 242 18.36 -0.43 3.53
CA GLN A 242 17.37 -1.47 3.20
C GLN A 242 16.92 -1.42 1.74
N CYS A 243 17.20 -0.33 1.01
CA CYS A 243 16.80 -0.15 -0.38
C CYS A 243 15.35 -0.54 -0.65
N GLU A 244 14.43 -0.11 0.23
CA GLU A 244 13.08 -0.65 0.28
C GLU A 244 12.27 -0.28 -0.98
N TYR A 245 11.59 -1.28 -1.52
CA TYR A 245 10.54 -1.13 -2.52
C TYR A 245 9.20 -1.57 -1.91
N ARG A 246 8.18 -0.74 -2.06
CA ARG A 246 6.92 -0.91 -1.37
C ARG A 246 5.78 -1.06 -2.35
N PHE A 247 4.89 -2.00 -2.05
CA PHE A 247 3.54 -2.05 -2.61
C PHE A 247 2.56 -1.59 -1.54
N LEU A 248 1.63 -0.71 -1.91
CA LEU A 248 0.72 -0.04 -0.98
C LEU A 248 -0.69 -0.04 -1.54
N TRP A 249 -1.67 -0.41 -0.72
CA TRP A 249 -3.09 -0.34 -1.05
C TRP A 249 -3.85 0.31 0.09
N PHE A 250 -4.79 1.19 -0.20
CA PHE A 250 -5.56 1.88 0.83
C PHE A 250 -6.94 2.27 0.32
N LYS A 251 -7.85 2.52 1.26
CA LYS A 251 -9.18 3.07 0.98
C LYS A 251 -9.29 4.46 1.56
N ASP A 252 -10.19 5.25 0.98
CA ASP A 252 -10.69 6.44 1.65
C ASP A 252 -11.55 5.98 2.87
N PRO A 253 -11.60 6.78 3.95
CA PRO A 253 -11.73 6.25 5.31
C PRO A 253 -13.14 5.75 5.64
N GLU A 254 -13.25 4.46 5.97
CA GLU A 254 -14.41 3.89 6.67
C GLU A 254 -14.00 2.96 7.83
N GLU A 255 -12.88 2.23 7.75
CA GLU A 255 -12.40 1.30 8.81
C GLU A 255 -10.87 1.14 8.82
N ASP A 256 -10.27 0.86 9.99
CA ASP A 256 -8.84 0.54 10.13
C ASP A 256 -8.46 -0.75 9.38
N ALA A 257 -7.33 -0.70 8.67
CA ALA A 257 -6.83 -1.86 7.94
C ALA A 257 -6.27 -2.89 8.93
N GLN A 258 -6.68 -4.15 8.80
CA GLN A 258 -6.13 -5.25 9.57
C GLN A 258 -5.25 -6.15 8.68
N PRO A 259 -4.08 -6.60 9.13
CA PRO A 259 -3.26 -7.52 8.34
C PRO A 259 -4.04 -8.76 7.93
N LEU A 260 -3.77 -9.27 6.73
CA LEU A 260 -4.45 -10.45 6.21
C LEU A 260 -3.54 -11.29 5.34
N VAL A 261 -3.98 -12.52 5.10
CA VAL A 261 -3.39 -13.40 4.09
C VAL A 261 -4.38 -13.49 2.95
N ILE A 262 -3.89 -13.21 1.74
CA ILE A 262 -4.64 -13.47 0.51
C ILE A 262 -4.13 -14.77 -0.12
N HIS A 263 -5.03 -15.46 -0.80
CA HIS A 263 -4.68 -16.58 -1.66
C HIS A 263 -4.75 -16.12 -3.12
N CYS A 264 -3.60 -15.81 -3.70
CA CYS A 264 -3.44 -15.30 -5.06
C CYS A 264 -2.53 -16.23 -5.90
N PRO A 265 -3.05 -17.36 -6.42
CA PRO A 265 -2.28 -18.25 -7.28
C PRO A 265 -1.74 -17.58 -8.55
N GLU A 266 -2.43 -16.53 -9.05
CA GLU A 266 -1.97 -15.76 -10.21
C GLU A 266 -0.65 -15.03 -9.96
N ALA A 267 -0.37 -14.64 -8.71
CA ALA A 267 0.86 -13.94 -8.36
C ALA A 267 2.06 -14.90 -8.32
N ALA A 268 1.85 -16.19 -8.04
CA ALA A 268 2.89 -17.20 -7.89
C ALA A 268 3.82 -17.32 -9.11
N LYS A 269 3.29 -17.14 -10.33
CA LYS A 269 4.08 -17.21 -11.57
C LYS A 269 5.13 -16.11 -11.72
N TYR A 270 5.06 -15.06 -10.89
CA TYR A 270 6.01 -13.95 -10.87
C TYR A 270 7.03 -14.07 -9.74
N VAL A 271 6.97 -15.16 -8.96
CA VAL A 271 7.76 -15.33 -7.76
C VAL A 271 8.60 -16.59 -7.87
N THR A 272 9.88 -16.50 -7.53
CA THR A 272 10.80 -17.63 -7.45
C THR A 272 11.44 -17.71 -6.08
N ARG A 273 11.71 -18.94 -5.61
CA ARG A 273 12.50 -19.19 -4.41
C ARG A 273 13.98 -18.96 -4.76
N VAL A 274 14.69 -18.20 -3.93
CA VAL A 274 16.12 -17.91 -4.18
C VAL A 274 17.04 -18.48 -3.10
N LYS A 275 16.56 -18.58 -1.86
CA LYS A 275 17.29 -19.14 -0.72
C LYS A 275 16.31 -19.63 0.33
#